data_AF-A0A1E7FKP0-F1
#
_entry.id   AF-A0A1E7FKP0-F1
#
_cell.length_a   1.000
_cell.length_b   1.000
_cell.length_c   1.000
_cell.angle_alpha   90.00
_cell.angle_beta   90.00
_cell.angle_gamma   90.00
#
_symmetry.space_group_name_H-M   'P 1'
#
loop_
_entity.id
_entity.type
_entity.pdbx_description
1 polymer ?
#
loop_
_entity_poly.entity_id
_entity_poly.type
_entity_poly.pdbx_seq_one_letter_code
_entity_poly.pdbx_strand_id
1 'polypeptide(L)'
;MGDNIGGVVPVDLRLSSETGERALIISGPNGGGKTLSMKSFGLVSVLTKLGIPIPIKKGGNRPRVDYFDGIFVNVGDKQSVLDGESTWTSILNSCATMLQTIEEQQEEKNKSSYLVLLDELGTGTDPASGGAVAQAILEELIEKSCKVVVTTH
;
A
#
# COMPACT_ATOMS: atom_id res chain seq x y z
N MET A 1 -27.67 -28.30 7.10
CA MET A 1 -27.63 -26.99 7.77
C MET A 1 -26.17 -26.53 7.76
N GLY A 2 -25.74 -25.88 6.68
CA GLY A 2 -24.32 -25.59 6.47
C GLY A 2 -24.05 -25.02 5.09
N ASP A 3 -24.81 -24.01 4.67
CA ASP A 3 -24.54 -23.24 3.46
C ASP A 3 -24.28 -21.78 3.82
N ASN A 4 -23.29 -21.20 3.13
CA ASN A 4 -22.85 -19.80 3.12
C ASN A 4 -22.06 -19.28 4.34
N ILE A 5 -20.82 -19.76 4.46
CA ILE A 5 -19.73 -18.79 4.66
C ILE A 5 -19.43 -18.25 3.26
N GLY A 6 -19.83 -17.01 2.95
CA GLY A 6 -19.63 -16.41 1.64
C GLY A 6 -18.18 -16.57 1.20
N GLY A 7 -17.96 -17.19 0.03
CA GLY A 7 -16.61 -17.44 -0.48
C GLY A 7 -15.82 -16.14 -0.69
N VAL A 8 -14.49 -16.25 -0.70
CA VAL A 8 -13.61 -15.12 -1.01
C VAL A 8 -13.90 -14.61 -2.43
N VAL A 9 -14.17 -13.31 -2.57
CA VAL A 9 -14.40 -12.65 -3.85
C VAL A 9 -13.05 -12.20 -4.41
N PRO A 10 -12.61 -12.70 -5.59
CA PRO A 10 -11.38 -12.22 -6.23
C PRO A 10 -11.51 -10.75 -6.61
N VAL A 11 -10.41 -10.00 -6.48
CA VAL A 11 -10.34 -8.57 -6.82
C VAL A 11 -9.31 -8.37 -7.93
N ASP A 12 -9.70 -7.64 -8.97
CA ASP A 12 -8.80 -7.21 -10.03
C ASP A 12 -8.27 -5.81 -9.70
N LEU A 13 -6.96 -5.67 -9.60
CA LEU A 13 -6.29 -4.40 -9.31
C LEU A 13 -5.27 -4.10 -10.42
N ARG A 14 -5.25 -2.85 -10.86
CA ARG A 14 -4.36 -2.38 -11.94
C ARG A 14 -3.60 -1.14 -11.49
N LEU A 15 -2.27 -1.23 -11.58
CA LEU A 15 -1.36 -0.09 -11.45
C LEU A 15 -0.32 -0.22 -12.55
N SER A 16 -0.61 0.37 -13.71
CA SER A 16 0.15 0.05 -14.92
C SER A 16 1.37 0.95 -15.08
N SER A 17 2.53 0.32 -15.27
CA SER A 17 3.75 1.04 -15.69
C SER A 17 3.69 1.54 -17.14
N GLU A 18 2.79 1.00 -17.97
CA GLU A 18 2.64 1.42 -19.38
C GLU A 18 1.90 2.74 -19.54
N THR A 19 0.95 3.04 -18.65
CA THR A 19 0.17 4.29 -18.68
C THR A 19 0.82 5.40 -17.86
N GLY A 20 1.96 5.12 -17.22
CA GLY A 20 2.66 6.06 -16.34
C GLY A 20 2.02 6.22 -14.96
N GLU A 21 0.99 5.47 -14.63
CA GLU A 21 0.34 5.51 -13.31
C GLU A 21 1.33 5.14 -12.21
N ARG A 22 1.43 5.98 -11.17
CA ARG A 22 2.30 5.73 -10.01
C ARG A 22 1.53 5.44 -8.73
N ALA A 23 0.27 5.87 -8.64
CA ALA A 23 -0.56 5.68 -7.46
C ALA A 23 -1.89 4.99 -7.81
N LEU A 24 -2.31 4.07 -6.95
CA LEU A 24 -3.64 3.47 -6.92
C LEU A 24 -4.32 3.86 -5.60
N ILE A 25 -5.35 4.70 -5.68
CA ILE A 25 -6.12 5.18 -4.53
C ILE A 25 -7.39 4.32 -4.41
N ILE A 26 -7.59 3.69 -3.25
CA ILE A 26 -8.73 2.86 -2.93
C ILE A 26 -9.55 3.56 -1.84
N SER A 27 -10.68 4.16 -2.22
CA SER A 27 -11.62 4.81 -1.29
C SER A 27 -12.92 4.04 -1.14
N GLY A 28 -13.77 4.44 -0.19
CA GLY A 28 -15.07 3.82 0.08
C GLY A 28 -15.35 3.59 1.56
N PRO A 29 -16.52 3.02 1.90
CA PRO A 29 -16.95 2.85 3.29
C PRO A 29 -16.07 1.88 4.08
N ASN A 30 -16.13 1.98 5.41
CA ASN A 30 -15.51 1.00 6.31
C ASN A 30 -16.15 -0.38 6.13
N GLY A 31 -15.33 -1.43 6.18
CA GLY A 31 -15.76 -2.80 5.87
C GLY A 31 -15.92 -3.11 4.37
N GLY A 32 -15.69 -2.14 3.47
CA GLY A 32 -15.77 -2.34 2.01
C GLY A 32 -14.60 -3.11 1.39
N GLY A 33 -13.67 -3.63 2.19
CA GLY A 33 -12.54 -4.43 1.71
C GLY A 33 -11.32 -3.65 1.22
N LYS A 34 -11.25 -2.32 1.42
CA LYS A 34 -10.12 -1.47 0.96
C LYS A 34 -8.75 -2.02 1.37
N THR A 35 -8.56 -2.22 2.68
CA THR A 35 -7.33 -2.77 3.26
C THR A 35 -7.06 -4.18 2.76
N LEU A 36 -8.10 -5.01 2.59
CA LEU A 36 -7.93 -6.38 2.09
C LEU A 36 -7.45 -6.40 0.63
N SER A 37 -7.99 -5.51 -0.21
CA SER A 37 -7.56 -5.33 -1.60
C SER A 37 -6.08 -4.89 -1.66
N MET A 38 -5.70 -3.87 -0.87
CA MET A 38 -4.31 -3.43 -0.80
C MET A 38 -3.36 -4.52 -0.28
N LYS A 39 -3.75 -5.24 0.78
CA LYS A 39 -2.97 -6.38 1.30
C LYS A 39 -2.83 -7.49 0.26
N SER A 40 -3.87 -7.76 -0.52
CA SER A 40 -3.83 -8.73 -1.62
C SER A 40 -2.83 -8.31 -2.70
N PHE A 41 -2.79 -7.03 -3.07
CA PHE A 41 -1.81 -6.47 -4.00
C PHE A 41 -0.37 -6.65 -3.49
N GLY A 42 -0.13 -6.28 -2.23
CA GLY A 42 1.17 -6.43 -1.57
C GLY A 42 1.62 -7.88 -1.47
N LEU A 43 0.73 -8.77 -1.04
CA LEU A 43 1.02 -10.19 -0.91
C LEU A 43 1.38 -10.83 -2.24
N VAL A 44 0.63 -10.53 -3.32
CA VAL A 44 0.95 -11.00 -4.68
C VAL A 44 2.34 -10.53 -5.13
N SER A 45 2.71 -9.29 -4.79
CA SER A 45 4.02 -8.73 -5.10
C SER A 45 5.14 -9.45 -4.36
N VAL A 46 4.95 -9.76 -3.07
CA VAL A 46 5.89 -10.54 -2.24
C VAL A 46 6.04 -11.97 -2.77
N LEU A 47 4.92 -12.66 -3.01
CA LEU A 47 4.93 -14.05 -3.52
C LEU A 47 5.68 -14.13 -4.86
N THR A 48 5.45 -13.17 -5.75
CA THR A 48 6.17 -13.08 -7.03
C THR A 48 7.67 -12.88 -6.83
N LYS A 49 8.08 -11.97 -5.93
CA LYS A 49 9.50 -11.76 -5.59
C LYS A 49 10.17 -13.02 -5.05
N LEU A 50 9.43 -13.86 -4.32
CA LEU A 50 9.89 -15.14 -3.75
C LEU A 50 9.79 -16.32 -4.74
N GLY A 51 9.28 -16.12 -5.96
CA GLY A 51 9.06 -17.21 -6.91
C GLY A 51 7.93 -18.17 -6.51
N ILE A 52 7.05 -17.76 -5.60
CA ILE A 52 5.91 -18.55 -5.15
C ILE A 52 4.72 -18.32 -6.08
N PRO A 53 4.03 -19.38 -6.56
CA PRO A 53 2.82 -19.22 -7.36
C PRO A 53 1.76 -18.36 -6.65
N ILE A 54 1.21 -17.41 -7.38
CA ILE A 54 0.17 -16.50 -6.88
C ILE A 54 -1.24 -17.11 -7.05
N PRO A 55 -2.16 -16.89 -6.09
CA PRO A 55 -3.53 -17.37 -6.21
C PRO A 55 -4.28 -16.56 -7.27
N ILE A 56 -4.88 -17.25 -8.25
CA ILE A 56 -5.73 -16.64 -9.27
C ILE A 56 -7.07 -17.37 -9.34
N LYS A 57 -8.11 -16.66 -9.79
CA LYS A 57 -9.41 -17.28 -10.06
C LYS A 57 -9.24 -18.35 -11.14
N LYS A 58 -9.87 -19.51 -10.96
CA LYS A 58 -9.88 -20.59 -11.97
C LYS A 58 -10.46 -20.04 -13.29
N GLY A 59 -9.71 -20.20 -14.38
CA GLY A 59 -10.07 -19.66 -15.70
C GLY A 59 -9.89 -18.15 -15.86
N GLY A 60 -9.33 -17.47 -14.86
CA GLY A 60 -8.96 -16.05 -14.95
C GLY A 60 -7.70 -15.83 -15.78
N ASN A 61 -7.51 -14.58 -16.21
CA ASN A 61 -6.30 -14.16 -16.90
C ASN A 61 -5.09 -14.18 -15.94
N ARG A 62 -3.91 -14.46 -16.47
CA ARG A 62 -2.67 -14.34 -15.70
C ARG A 62 -2.36 -12.86 -15.48
N PRO A 63 -2.20 -12.39 -14.24
CA PRO A 63 -1.83 -11.01 -14.00
C PRO A 63 -0.37 -10.77 -14.37
N ARG A 64 -0.07 -9.55 -14.78
CA ARG A 64 1.31 -9.03 -14.80
C ARG A 64 1.62 -8.51 -13.40
N VAL A 65 2.74 -8.92 -12.84
CA VAL A 65 3.25 -8.42 -11.56
C VAL A 65 4.66 -7.90 -11.78
N ASP A 66 4.89 -6.64 -11.43
CA ASP A 66 6.20 -6.02 -11.54
C ASP A 66 7.12 -6.52 -10.41
N TYR A 67 8.43 -6.58 -10.67
CA TYR A 67 9.43 -6.87 -9.64
C TYR A 67 9.77 -5.60 -8.88
N PHE A 68 9.69 -5.65 -7.55
CA PHE A 68 10.06 -4.55 -6.66
C PHE A 68 11.29 -4.94 -5.83
N ASP A 69 12.30 -4.07 -5.80
CA ASP A 69 13.49 -4.20 -4.97
C ASP A 69 13.15 -4.17 -3.49
N GLY A 70 12.26 -3.25 -3.11
CA GLY A 70 11.73 -3.10 -1.76
C GLY A 70 10.21 -2.91 -1.75
N ILE A 71 9.57 -3.43 -0.70
CA ILE A 71 8.14 -3.25 -0.44
C ILE A 71 8.01 -2.64 0.94
N PHE A 72 7.51 -1.41 1.00
CA PHE A 72 7.31 -0.66 2.25
C PHE A 72 5.83 -0.64 2.61
N VAL A 73 5.54 -0.76 3.90
CA VAL A 73 4.18 -0.99 4.39
C VAL A 73 3.94 -0.15 5.63
N ASN A 74 2.91 0.68 5.59
CA ASN A 74 2.33 1.31 6.76
C ASN A 74 0.85 0.89 6.84
N VAL A 75 0.59 -0.20 7.57
CA VAL A 75 -0.72 -0.86 7.60
C VAL A 75 -1.08 -1.27 9.03
N GLY A 76 -2.28 -0.89 9.45
CA GLY A 76 -2.86 -1.24 10.76
C GLY A 76 -2.52 -0.26 11.88
N ASP A 77 -3.21 -0.44 13.01
CA ASP A 77 -2.96 0.31 14.24
C ASP A 77 -1.67 -0.18 14.89
N LYS A 78 -0.59 0.60 14.78
CA LYS A 78 0.54 0.52 15.71
C LYS A 78 0.12 1.19 17.04
N GLN A 79 -0.89 0.65 17.71
CA GLN A 79 -1.18 1.03 19.09
C GLN A 79 -0.29 0.23 20.03
N SER A 80 0.78 0.87 20.46
CA SER A 80 1.45 0.50 21.70
C SER A 80 0.83 1.35 22.82
N VAL A 81 0.01 0.72 23.68
CA VAL A 81 -0.47 1.34 24.93
C VAL A 81 0.72 1.75 25.83
N LEU A 82 1.91 1.18 25.58
CA LEU A 82 3.14 1.41 26.34
C LEU A 82 3.88 2.69 25.93
N ASP A 83 3.70 3.20 24.71
CA ASP A 83 4.50 4.33 24.18
C ASP A 83 3.82 5.70 24.31
N GLY A 84 2.52 5.76 24.63
CA GLY A 84 1.80 7.02 24.86
C GLY A 84 1.74 7.97 23.65
N GLU A 85 2.18 7.53 22.47
CA GLU A 85 2.15 8.31 21.23
C GLU A 85 0.75 8.37 20.61
N SER A 86 0.42 9.49 19.98
CA SER A 86 -0.83 9.60 19.20
C SER A 86 -0.74 8.77 17.91
N THR A 87 -1.84 8.13 17.49
CA THR A 87 -1.93 7.36 16.24
C THR A 87 -1.38 8.14 15.04
N TRP A 88 -1.67 9.44 14.99
CA TRP A 88 -1.21 10.33 13.93
C TRP A 88 0.31 10.52 13.94
N THR A 89 0.92 10.75 15.10
CA THR A 89 2.37 10.89 15.23
C THR A 89 3.11 9.63 14.78
N SER A 90 2.63 8.44 15.17
CA SER A 90 3.27 7.18 14.78
C SER A 90 3.16 6.91 13.26
N ILE A 91 2.07 7.34 12.61
CA ILE A 91 1.93 7.33 11.15
C ILE A 91 2.98 8.24 10.51
N LEU A 92 3.10 9.48 10.97
CA LEU A 92 4.08 10.44 10.42
C LEU A 92 5.51 9.96 10.60
N ASN A 93 5.88 9.47 11.79
CA ASN A 93 7.20 8.92 12.05
C ASN A 93 7.50 7.70 11.16
N SER A 94 6.51 6.83 10.95
CA SER A 94 6.63 5.69 10.03
C SER A 94 6.84 6.14 8.58
N CYS A 95 6.09 7.14 8.11
CA CYS A 95 6.26 7.69 6.77
C CYS A 95 7.61 8.42 6.59
N ALA A 96 8.04 9.20 7.58
CA ALA A 96 9.33 9.88 7.55
C ALA A 96 10.49 8.88 7.47
N THR A 97 10.47 7.84 8.32
CA THR A 97 11.49 6.78 8.32
C THR A 97 11.51 6.04 6.98
N MET A 98 10.34 5.76 6.42
CA MET A 98 10.19 5.11 5.11
C MET A 98 10.77 5.95 3.98
N LEU A 99 10.46 7.25 3.92
CA LEU A 99 10.97 8.16 2.90
C LEU A 99 12.50 8.28 2.96
N GLN A 100 13.06 8.42 4.16
CA GLN A 100 14.51 8.45 4.35
C GLN A 100 15.17 7.15 3.88
N THR A 101 14.59 6.00 4.23
CA THR A 101 15.12 4.69 3.79
C THR A 101 15.07 4.54 2.27
N ILE A 102 14.00 5.02 1.62
CA ILE A 102 13.87 4.99 0.16
C ILE A 102 14.96 5.85 -0.47
N GLU A 103 15.18 7.05 0.04
CA GLU A 103 16.20 7.99 -0.46
C GLU A 103 17.61 7.40 -0.37
N GLU A 104 18.00 6.92 0.81
CA GLU A 104 19.30 6.27 1.04
C GLU A 104 19.52 5.08 0.07
N GLN A 105 18.50 4.23 -0.12
CA GLN A 105 18.61 3.08 -1.02
C GLN A 105 18.58 3.45 -2.51
N GLN A 106 18.05 4.61 -2.90
CA GLN A 106 18.09 5.11 -4.28
C GLN A 106 19.47 5.67 -4.63
N GLU A 107 20.14 6.33 -3.70
CA GLU A 107 21.50 6.84 -3.89
C GLU A 107 22.50 5.69 -4.10
N GLU A 108 22.36 4.61 -3.35
CA GLU A 108 23.23 3.43 -3.48
C GLU A 108 23.02 2.65 -4.78
N LYS A 109 21.82 2.70 -5.37
CA LYS A 109 21.42 1.89 -6.52
C LYS A 109 20.91 2.75 -7.65
N ASN A 110 21.70 2.83 -8.72
CA ASN A 110 21.39 3.60 -9.93
C ASN A 110 19.98 3.34 -10.55
N LYS A 111 19.31 2.22 -10.23
CA LYS A 111 17.91 1.92 -10.56
C LYS A 111 17.29 0.99 -9.52
N SER A 112 16.38 1.51 -8.69
CA SER A 112 15.55 0.71 -7.78
C SER A 112 14.07 0.93 -8.02
N SER A 113 13.27 -0.12 -7.92
CA SER A 113 11.82 -0.08 -7.98
C SER A 113 11.20 -0.40 -6.63
N TYR A 114 10.40 0.50 -6.09
CA TYR A 114 9.76 0.32 -4.78
C TYR A 114 8.24 0.33 -4.90
N LEU A 115 7.61 -0.54 -4.10
CA LEU A 115 6.18 -0.55 -3.85
C LEU A 115 5.92 -0.05 -2.43
N VAL A 116 5.00 0.89 -2.27
CA VAL A 116 4.59 1.45 -0.99
C VAL A 116 3.10 1.19 -0.78
N LEU A 117 2.75 0.64 0.38
CA LEU A 117 1.37 0.34 0.79
C LEU A 117 1.02 1.17 2.01
N LEU A 118 0.03 2.05 1.89
CA LEU A 118 -0.41 2.97 2.96
C LEU A 118 -1.88 2.74 3.28
N ASP A 119 -2.20 2.36 4.51
CA ASP A 119 -3.58 2.20 4.98
C ASP A 119 -4.08 3.47 5.65
N GLU A 120 -5.32 3.85 5.36
CA GLU A 120 -6.04 4.96 5.97
C GLU A 120 -5.23 6.27 6.00
N LEU A 121 -4.55 6.59 4.89
CA LEU A 121 -3.72 7.78 4.82
C LEU A 121 -4.58 9.05 4.97
N GLY A 122 -4.17 9.93 5.89
CA GLY A 122 -4.86 11.19 6.19
C GLY A 122 -5.92 11.10 7.29
N THR A 123 -6.10 9.94 7.93
CA THR A 123 -6.99 9.79 9.09
C THR A 123 -6.27 10.06 10.42
N GLY A 124 -7.02 10.20 11.51
CA GLY A 124 -6.44 10.36 12.87
C GLY A 124 -6.17 11.80 13.30
N THR A 125 -6.53 12.79 12.48
CA THR A 125 -6.46 14.23 12.80
C THR A 125 -7.58 15.01 12.11
N ASP A 126 -7.56 16.34 12.18
CA ASP A 126 -8.43 17.24 11.43
C ASP A 126 -8.42 16.89 9.92
N PRO A 127 -9.58 16.70 9.26
CA PRO A 127 -9.63 16.25 7.86
C PRO A 127 -8.87 17.14 6.87
N ALA A 128 -8.87 18.46 7.07
CA ALA A 128 -8.16 19.37 6.17
C ALA A 128 -6.64 19.22 6.32
N SER A 129 -6.17 19.18 7.56
CA SER A 129 -4.75 19.01 7.90
C SER A 129 -4.24 17.62 7.51
N GLY A 130 -5.02 16.58 7.80
CA GLY A 130 -4.70 15.19 7.46
C GLY A 130 -4.66 14.96 5.96
N GLY A 131 -5.60 15.53 5.21
CA GLY A 131 -5.62 15.48 3.75
C GLY A 131 -4.42 16.18 3.11
N ALA A 132 -4.04 17.35 3.59
CA ALA A 132 -2.88 18.09 3.08
C ALA A 132 -1.57 17.30 3.28
N VAL A 133 -1.39 16.69 4.45
CA VAL A 133 -0.20 15.87 4.73
C VAL A 133 -0.21 14.56 3.94
N ALA A 134 -1.37 13.92 3.81
CA ALA A 134 -1.53 12.72 2.97
C ALA A 134 -1.14 13.00 1.51
N GLN A 135 -1.58 14.13 0.98
CA GLN A 135 -1.25 14.57 -0.38
C GLN A 135 0.26 14.80 -0.52
N ALA A 136 0.88 15.55 0.40
CA ALA A 136 2.32 15.83 0.34
C ALA A 136 3.16 14.54 0.39
N ILE A 137 2.79 13.57 1.23
CA ILE A 137 3.46 12.27 1.29
C ILE A 137 3.30 11.50 -0.03
N LEU A 138 2.09 11.51 -0.62
CA LEU A 138 1.83 10.82 -1.87
C LEU A 138 2.62 11.44 -3.03
N GLU A 139 2.67 12.77 -3.10
CA GLU A 139 3.44 13.51 -4.11
C GLU A 139 4.94 13.21 -4.00
N GLU A 140 5.52 13.27 -2.80
CA GLU A 140 6.93 12.93 -2.58
C GLU A 140 7.25 11.49 -3.03
N LEU A 141 6.40 10.52 -2.70
CA LEU A 141 6.58 9.14 -3.14
C LEU A 141 6.52 8.98 -4.67
N ILE A 142 5.63 9.72 -5.32
CA ILE A 142 5.50 9.73 -6.79
C ILE A 142 6.74 10.37 -7.42
N GLU A 143 7.24 11.47 -6.87
CA GLU A 143 8.46 12.15 -7.34
C GLU A 143 9.69 11.25 -7.22
N LYS A 144 9.81 10.51 -6.12
CA LYS A 144 10.81 9.43 -5.94
C LYS A 144 10.53 8.19 -6.81
N SER A 145 9.60 8.26 -7.77
CA SER A 145 9.27 7.19 -8.72
C SER A 145 8.76 5.89 -8.11
N CYS A 146 8.24 5.92 -6.88
CA CYS A 146 7.64 4.76 -6.24
C CYS A 146 6.31 4.39 -6.90
N LYS A 147 5.93 3.10 -6.79
CA LYS A 147 4.55 2.67 -6.98
C LYS A 147 3.85 2.70 -5.63
N VAL A 148 2.68 3.32 -5.55
CA VAL A 148 1.96 3.51 -4.30
C VAL A 148 0.57 2.91 -4.41
N VAL A 149 0.16 2.13 -3.42
CA VAL A 149 -1.24 1.74 -3.23
C VAL A 149 -1.67 2.29 -1.89
N VAL A 150 -2.72 3.11 -1.90
CA VAL A 150 -3.20 3.81 -0.71
C VAL A 150 -4.68 3.53 -0.49
N THR A 151 -5.08 3.36 0.76
CA THR A 151 -6.48 3.39 1.17
C THR A 151 -6.79 4.69 1.90
N THR A 152 -7.97 5.25 1.67
CA THR A 152 -8.42 6.50 2.33
C THR A 152 -9.95 6.56 2.42
N HIS A 153 -10.49 7.60 3.06
CA HIS A 153 -11.92 7.80 3.31
C HIS A 153 -12.53 8.87 2.40
#